data_AF-A0A2V8DCP7-F1
#
_entry.id   AF-A0A2V8DCP7-F1
#
_cell.length_a   1.000
_cell.length_b   1.000
_cell.length_c   1.000
_cell.angle_alpha   90.00
_cell.angle_beta   90.00
_cell.angle_gamma   90.00
#
_symmetry.space_group_name_H-M   'P 1'
#
loop_
_entity.id
_entity.type
_entity.pdbx_description
1 polymer ?
#
loop_
_entity_poly.entity_id
_entity_poly.type
_entity_poly.pdbx_seq_one_letter_code
_entity_poly.pdbx_strand_id
1 'polypeptide(L)' 'MQCRSCGAEIADKALICYRCGTATADAKYQPAPIRRRRSRPSRMITVVIVVAVLLLLALYLLSGVR' A
#
# COMPACT_ATOMS: atom_id res chain seq x y z
N MET A 1 23.33 31.70 4.88
CA MET A 1 22.64 31.43 6.18
C MET A 1 23.50 30.56 7.13
N GLN A 2 23.22 30.53 8.44
CA GLN A 2 23.93 29.67 9.40
C GLN A 2 23.19 28.36 9.70
N CYS A 3 23.95 27.27 9.87
CA CYS A 3 23.43 25.97 10.28
C CYS A 3 22.88 26.00 11.70
N ARG A 4 21.63 25.53 11.90
CA ARG A 4 21.00 25.45 13.24
C ARG A 4 21.63 24.41 14.16
N SER A 5 22.30 23.40 13.62
CA SER A 5 22.96 22.34 14.41
C SER A 5 24.41 22.65 14.77
N CYS A 6 25.22 23.16 13.84
CA CYS A 6 26.67 23.32 14.05
C CYS A 6 27.20 24.74 13.87
N GLY A 7 26.35 25.72 13.52
CA GLY A 7 26.73 27.12 13.35
C GLY A 7 27.58 27.44 12.11
N ALA A 8 27.91 26.45 11.27
CA ALA A 8 28.65 26.70 10.03
C ALA A 8 27.87 27.61 9.08
N GLU A 9 28.58 28.47 8.35
CA GLU A 9 28.02 29.30 7.30
C GLU A 9 27.80 28.46 6.03
N ILE A 10 26.57 28.48 5.51
CA ILE A 10 26.15 27.66 4.37
C ILE A 10 25.43 28.55 3.34
N ALA A 11 25.53 28.20 2.06
CA ALA A 11 24.73 28.78 1.00
C ALA A 11 23.21 28.69 1.30
N ASP A 12 22.45 29.73 0.92
CA ASP A 12 21.02 29.85 1.28
C ASP A 12 20.13 28.76 0.67
N LYS A 13 20.60 28.05 -0.35
CA LYS A 13 19.89 26.93 -0.99
C LYS A 13 20.48 25.55 -0.67
N ALA A 14 21.40 25.45 0.28
CA ALA A 14 21.91 24.15 0.69
C ALA A 14 20.80 23.36 1.37
N LEU A 15 20.51 22.15 0.85
CA LEU A 15 19.54 21.22 1.45
C LEU A 15 20.10 20.51 2.68
N ILE A 16 21.42 20.31 2.70
CA ILE A 16 22.16 19.57 3.72
C ILE A 16 23.41 20.37 4.08
N CYS A 17 23.72 20.46 5.38
CA CYS A 17 24.97 21.06 5.83
C CYS A 17 26.17 20.19 5.44
N TYR A 18 27.13 20.76 4.70
CA TYR A 18 28.35 20.05 4.29
C TYR A 18 29.25 19.66 5.48
N ARG A 19 29.10 20.31 6.63
CA ARG A 19 29.95 20.11 7.81
C ARG A 19 29.41 19.04 8.76
N CYS A 20 28.11 19.06 9.06
CA CYS A 20 27.50 18.16 10.05
C CYS A 20 26.45 17.20 9.48
N GLY A 21 26.06 17.34 8.20
CA GLY A 21 25.08 16.46 7.55
C GLY A 21 23.61 16.73 7.90
N THR A 22 23.32 17.72 8.76
CA THR A 22 21.93 18.05 9.12
C THR A 22 21.19 18.69 7.94
N ALA A 23 19.94 18.26 7.73
CA ALA A 23 19.04 18.91 6.77
C ALA A 23 18.72 20.34 7.22
N THR A 24 18.76 21.30 6.29
CA THR A 24 18.54 22.72 6.60
C THR A 24 17.06 23.09 6.65
N ALA A 25 16.19 22.24 6.10
CA ALA A 25 14.75 22.43 6.03
C ALA A 25 14.02 21.13 6.36
N ASP A 26 12.90 21.27 7.05
CA ASP A 26 11.97 20.17 7.32
C ASP A 26 11.21 19.76 6.05
N ALA A 27 10.94 18.46 5.92
CA ALA A 27 10.13 17.94 4.84
C ALA A 27 8.69 18.45 4.96
N LYS A 28 8.32 19.41 4.10
CA LYS A 28 6.95 19.97 4.07
C LYS A 28 5.91 19.01 3.51
N TYR A 29 6.33 18.05 2.70
CA TYR A 29 5.43 17.15 1.98
C TYR A 29 5.59 15.73 2.48
N GLN A 30 4.50 15.17 3.00
CA GLN A 30 4.36 13.73 3.20
C GLN A 30 4.01 13.08 1.85
N PRO A 31 4.57 11.91 1.53
CA PRO A 31 4.17 11.18 0.34
C PRO A 31 2.68 10.80 0.43
N ALA A 32 1.98 10.86 -0.70
CA ALA A 32 0.58 10.43 -0.75
C ALA A 32 0.47 8.95 -0.32
N PRO A 33 -0.54 8.56 0.48
CA PRO A 33 -0.69 7.19 0.91
C PRO A 33 -0.93 6.29 -0.31
N ILE A 34 -0.10 5.26 -0.46
CA ILE A 34 -0.30 4.25 -1.49
C ILE A 34 -1.58 3.47 -1.15
N ARG A 35 -2.69 3.77 -1.84
CA ARG A 35 -3.89 2.93 -1.77
C ARG A 35 -3.54 1.57 -2.34
N ARG A 36 -3.29 0.58 -1.48
CA ARG A 36 -3.24 -0.83 -1.91
C ARG A 36 -4.58 -1.12 -2.58
N ARG A 37 -4.55 -1.35 -3.89
CA ARG A 37 -5.70 -1.84 -4.64
C ARG A 37 -6.04 -3.20 -4.05
N ARG A 38 -6.97 -3.23 -3.10
CA ARG A 38 -7.53 -4.47 -2.59
C ARG A 38 -8.27 -5.09 -3.77
N SER A 39 -7.60 -5.98 -4.50
CA SER A 39 -8.28 -6.96 -5.31
C SER A 39 -9.33 -7.55 -4.37
N ARG A 40 -10.60 -7.49 -4.75
CA ARG A 40 -11.70 -8.06 -3.96
C ARG A 40 -11.85 -9.50 -4.46
N PRO A 41 -11.07 -10.50 -3.98
CA PRO A 41 -11.27 -11.89 -4.35
C PRO A 41 -12.62 -12.43 -3.87
N SER A 42 -13.30 -11.69 -2.98
CA SER A 42 -14.58 -12.05 -2.38
C SER A 42 -15.68 -12.38 -3.40
N ARG A 43 -15.85 -11.62 -4.49
CA ARG A 43 -16.90 -11.96 -5.49
C ARG A 43 -16.58 -13.24 -6.25
N MET A 44 -15.32 -13.48 -6.57
CA MET A 44 -14.91 -14.65 -7.35
C MET A 44 -15.09 -15.93 -6.52
N ILE A 45 -14.73 -15.88 -5.24
CA ILE A 45 -14.90 -17.00 -4.31
C ILE A 45 -16.40 -17.32 -4.14
N THR A 46 -17.26 -16.31 -3.99
CA THR A 46 -18.71 -16.54 -3.89
C THR A 46 -19.27 -17.25 -5.13
N VAL A 47 -18.88 -16.82 -6.33
CA VAL A 47 -19.35 -17.45 -7.58
C VAL A 47 -18.89 -18.91 -7.67
N VAL A 48 -17.62 -19.19 -7.36
CA VAL A 48 -17.08 -20.56 -7.39
C VAL A 48 -17.82 -21.48 -6.40
N ILE A 49 -18.08 -21.00 -5.19
CA ILE A 49 -18.82 -21.78 -4.17
C ILE A 49 -20.25 -22.07 -4.66
N VAL A 50 -20.96 -21.08 -5.19
CA VAL A 50 -22.34 -21.27 -5.68
C VAL A 50 -22.38 -22.30 -6.81
N VAL A 51 -21.46 -22.20 -7.77
CA VAL A 51 -21.38 -23.17 -8.88
C VAL A 51 -21.07 -24.58 -8.36
N ALA A 52 -20.11 -24.72 -7.44
CA ALA A 52 -19.78 -26.02 -6.85
C ALA A 52 -20.97 -26.65 -6.11
N VAL A 53 -21.71 -25.86 -5.33
CA VAL A 53 -22.90 -26.33 -4.60
C VAL A 53 -24.00 -26.78 -5.58
N LEU A 54 -24.24 -26.01 -6.65
CA LEU A 54 -25.23 -26.39 -7.68
C LEU A 54 -24.86 -27.69 -8.39
N LEU A 55 -23.57 -27.89 -8.72
CA LEU A 55 -23.09 -29.12 -9.33
C LEU A 55 -23.23 -30.33 -8.39
N LEU A 56 -22.86 -30.16 -7.11
CA LEU A 56 -23.03 -31.22 -6.11
C LEU A 56 -24.50 -31.58 -5.90
N LEU A 57 -25.40 -30.59 -5.85
CA LEU A 57 -26.83 -30.82 -5.73
C LEU A 57 -27.38 -31.58 -6.95
N ALA A 58 -26.99 -31.17 -8.16
CA ALA A 58 -27.40 -31.85 -9.39
C ALA A 58 -26.91 -33.30 -9.42
N LEU A 59 -25.65 -33.55 -9.04
CA LEU A 59 -25.10 -34.90 -8.93
C LEU A 59 -25.84 -35.74 -7.90
N TYR A 60 -26.12 -35.19 -6.72
CA TYR A 60 -26.86 -35.89 -5.67
C TYR A 60 -28.26 -36.30 -6.12
N LEU A 61 -29.00 -35.41 -6.79
CA LEU A 61 -30.32 -35.72 -7.34
C LEU A 61 -30.23 -36.79 -8.45
N LEU A 62 -29.21 -36.74 -9.30
CA LEU A 62 -29.00 -37.74 -10.35
C LEU A 62 -28.56 -39.11 -9.81
N SER A 63 -27.83 -39.15 -8.69
CA SER A 63 -27.34 -40.39 -8.07
C SER A 63 -28.31 -41.01 -7.07
N GLY A 64 -29.13 -40.19 -6.38
CA GLY A 64 -30.06 -40.65 -5.34
C GLY A 64 -31.48 -40.95 -5.83
N VAL A 65 -31.82 -40.57 -7.07
CA VAL A 65 -33.10 -40.88 -7.73
C VAL A 65 -32.97 -42.07 -8.69
N ARG A 66 -31.78 -42.67 -8.80
CA ARG A 66 -31.56 -43.97 -9.46
C ARG A 66 -31.62 -45.10 -8.45
#